data_AF-A0A1Q5SLX7-F1
#
_entry.id   AF-A0A1Q5SLX7-F1
#
_cell.length_a   1.000
_cell.length_b   1.000
_cell.length_c   1.000
_cell.angle_alpha   90.00
_cell.angle_beta   90.00
_cell.angle_gamma   90.00
#
_symmetry.space_group_name_H-M   'P 1'
#
loop_
_entity.id
_entity.type
_entity.pdbx_description
1 polymer ?
#
loop_
_entity_poly.entity_id
_entity_poly.type
_entity_poly.pdbx_seq_one_letter_code
_entity_poly.pdbx_strand_id
1 'polypeptide(L)'
;MMKLSLVEDQAIQARIAFIAGAETFDRLFAGIRFDEVDGNLLFAIARDEDCASEIEDQFSHHLAMVATQILRQNVDVVVVLPKVLQ
;
A
#
# COMPACT_ATOMS: atom_id res chain seq x y z
N MET A 1 2.10 13.52 -10.07
CA MET A 1 2.15 12.05 -10.29
C MET A 1 3.59 11.54 -10.42
N MET A 2 4.00 10.65 -9.52
CA MET A 2 5.29 9.96 -9.49
C MET A 2 5.04 8.46 -9.36
N LYS A 3 5.49 7.66 -10.33
CA LYS A 3 5.48 6.19 -10.24
C LYS A 3 6.51 5.73 -9.22
N LEU A 4 6.13 4.79 -8.37
CA LEU A 4 7.07 4.15 -7.44
C LEU A 4 8.01 3.24 -8.23
N SER A 5 9.28 3.29 -7.86
CA SER A 5 10.23 2.27 -8.28
C SER A 5 9.93 0.94 -7.58
N LEU A 6 10.39 -0.16 -8.16
CA LEU A 6 10.28 -1.48 -7.55
C LEU A 6 10.89 -1.51 -6.13
N VAL A 7 11.97 -0.77 -5.90
CA VAL A 7 12.65 -0.71 -4.60
C VAL A 7 11.77 -0.01 -3.56
N GLU A 8 11.08 1.07 -3.93
CA GLU A 8 10.19 1.79 -3.04
C GLU A 8 8.94 0.97 -2.71
N ASP A 9 8.33 0.35 -3.72
CA ASP A 9 7.21 -0.59 -3.55
C ASP A 9 7.58 -1.72 -2.58
N GLN A 10 8.71 -2.40 -2.83
CA GLN A 10 9.20 -3.47 -1.96
C GLN A 10 9.55 -2.99 -0.54
N ALA A 11 10.08 -1.78 -0.40
CA ALA A 11 10.39 -1.22 0.91
C ALA A 11 9.11 -0.96 1.73
N ILE A 12 8.04 -0.48 1.08
CA ILE A 12 6.73 -0.29 1.74
C ILE A 12 6.15 -1.65 2.12
N GLN A 13 6.18 -2.63 1.22
CA GLN A 13 5.74 -4.01 1.49
C GLN A 13 6.48 -4.62 2.69
N ALA A 14 7.81 -4.50 2.74
CA ALA A 14 8.61 -5.04 3.85
C ALA A 14 8.27 -4.37 5.19
N ARG A 15 8.05 -3.05 5.19
CA ARG A 15 7.70 -2.31 6.41
C ARG A 15 6.30 -2.64 6.90
N ILE A 16 5.32 -2.73 6.01
CA ILE A 16 3.96 -3.09 6.40
C ILE A 16 3.88 -4.56 6.83
N ALA A 17 4.67 -5.47 6.25
CA ALA A 17 4.78 -6.85 6.73
C ALA A 17 5.24 -6.94 8.19
N PHE A 18 6.21 -6.09 8.58
CA PHE A 18 6.64 -5.99 9.97
C PHE A 18 5.53 -5.50 10.91
N ILE A 19 4.69 -4.56 10.46
CA ILE A 19 3.60 -3.99 11.25
C ILE A 19 2.41 -4.96 11.35
N ALA A 20 1.99 -5.54 10.22
CA ALA A 20 0.82 -6.40 10.13
C ALA A 20 1.06 -7.81 10.70
N GLY A 21 2.32 -8.26 10.72
CA GLY A 21 2.68 -9.64 11.01
C GLY A 21 2.52 -10.56 9.80
N ALA A 22 3.23 -11.69 9.82
CA ALA A 22 3.37 -12.57 8.66
C ALA A 22 2.02 -13.13 8.15
N GLU A 23 1.14 -13.60 9.03
CA GLU A 23 -0.15 -14.19 8.64
C GLU A 23 -1.09 -13.16 8.03
N THR A 24 -1.19 -11.97 8.64
CA THR A 24 -2.02 -10.88 8.11
C THR A 24 -1.48 -10.37 6.78
N PHE A 25 -0.16 -10.22 6.67
CA PHE A 25 0.49 -9.79 5.45
C PHE A 25 0.23 -10.77 4.30
N ASP A 26 0.42 -12.07 4.54
CA ASP A 26 0.14 -13.10 3.55
C ASP A 26 -1.34 -13.10 3.11
N ARG A 27 -2.28 -12.98 4.05
CA ARG A 27 -3.71 -12.99 3.74
C ARG A 27 -4.17 -11.78 2.93
N LEU A 28 -3.78 -10.58 3.38
CA LEU A 28 -4.31 -9.30 2.86
C LEU A 28 -3.44 -8.69 1.78
N PHE A 29 -2.12 -8.70 1.97
CA PHE A 29 -1.18 -7.98 1.12
C PHE A 29 -0.53 -8.88 0.05
N ALA A 30 -0.91 -10.16 -0.04
CA ALA A 30 -0.41 -11.02 -1.10
C ALA A 30 -0.73 -10.45 -2.49
N GLY A 31 0.34 -10.11 -3.23
CA GLY A 31 0.23 -9.51 -4.56
C GLY A 31 -0.14 -8.03 -4.58
N ILE A 32 -0.11 -7.34 -3.43
CA ILE A 32 -0.26 -5.89 -3.36
C ILE A 32 0.82 -5.22 -4.22
N ARG A 33 0.46 -4.11 -4.88
CA ARG A 33 1.40 -3.23 -5.55
C ARG A 33 1.17 -1.79 -5.12
N PHE A 34 2.22 -1.11 -4.65
CA PHE A 34 2.20 0.34 -4.49
C PHE A 34 2.66 1.00 -5.79
N ASP A 35 1.73 1.67 -6.49
CA ASP A 35 1.91 2.01 -7.91
C ASP A 35 2.44 3.45 -8.10
N GLU A 36 1.75 4.44 -7.54
CA GLU A 36 2.11 5.84 -7.71
C GLU A 36 1.66 6.71 -6.55
N VAL A 37 2.33 7.86 -6.43
CA VAL A 37 1.85 8.98 -5.62
C VAL A 37 1.40 10.11 -6.54
N ASP A 38 0.21 10.65 -6.29
CA ASP A 38 -0.24 11.90 -6.88
C ASP A 38 -0.62 12.91 -5.80
N GLY A 39 0.13 14.01 -5.73
CA GLY A 39 0.05 14.94 -4.60
C GLY A 39 0.42 14.22 -3.28
N ASN A 40 -0.55 14.12 -2.38
CA ASN A 40 -0.44 13.42 -1.08
C ASN A 40 -1.18 12.07 -1.06
N LEU A 41 -1.64 11.58 -2.22
CA LEU A 41 -2.35 10.31 -2.35
C LEU A 41 -1.42 9.21 -2.84
N LEU A 42 -1.33 8.10 -2.11
CA LEU A 42 -0.68 6.87 -2.56
C LEU A 42 -1.74 5.92 -3.13
N PHE A 43 -1.53 5.44 -4.35
CA PHE A 43 -2.36 4.41 -4.96
C PHE A 43 -1.75 3.03 -4.74
N ALA A 44 -2.52 2.14 -4.11
CA ALA A 44 -2.20 0.74 -3.90
C ALA A 44 -3.19 -0.14 -4.65
N ILE A 45 -2.74 -1.26 -5.21
CA ILE A 45 -3.59 -2.21 -5.94
C ILE A 45 -3.57 -3.53 -5.21
N ALA A 46 -4.69 -3.86 -4.56
CA ALA A 46 -4.91 -5.10 -3.83
C ALA A 46 -5.40 -6.22 -4.75
N ARG A 47 -5.36 -7.46 -4.27
CA ARG A 47 -5.76 -8.64 -5.05
C ARG A 47 -7.22 -8.60 -5.51
N ASP A 48 -8.11 -8.15 -4.63
CA ASP A 48 -9.57 -8.17 -4.78
C ASP A 48 -10.22 -7.09 -3.89
N GLU A 49 -11.53 -6.93 -4.00
CA GLU A 49 -12.31 -5.90 -3.29
C GLU A 49 -12.34 -6.12 -1.79
N ASP A 50 -12.45 -7.37 -1.34
CA ASP A 50 -12.42 -7.72 0.08
C ASP A 50 -11.09 -7.31 0.72
N CYS A 51 -9.96 -7.63 0.07
CA CYS A 51 -8.64 -7.19 0.53
C CYS A 51 -8.50 -5.67 0.46
N ALA A 52 -8.99 -5.02 -0.59
CA ALA A 52 -8.89 -3.58 -0.73
C ALA A 52 -9.61 -2.86 0.42
N SER A 53 -10.87 -3.24 0.68
CA SER A 53 -11.68 -2.68 1.76
C SER A 53 -11.03 -2.92 3.12
N GLU A 54 -10.56 -4.14 3.38
CA GLU A 54 -9.97 -4.47 4.69
C GLU A 54 -8.62 -3.76 4.92
N ILE A 55 -7.80 -3.60 3.88
CA ILE A 55 -6.55 -2.83 3.96
C ILE A 55 -6.86 -1.35 4.20
N GLU A 56 -7.84 -0.79 3.49
CA GLU A 56 -8.24 0.61 3.67
C GLU A 56 -8.72 0.88 5.09
N ASP A 57 -9.57 0.01 5.64
CA ASP A 57 -10.12 0.16 6.99
C ASP A 57 -9.06 -0.01 8.09
N GLN A 58 -8.18 -1.00 7.97
CA GLN A 58 -7.28 -1.38 9.07
C GLN A 58 -5.86 -0.79 8.95
N PHE A 59 -5.39 -0.50 7.74
CA PHE A 59 -3.97 -0.21 7.48
C PHE A 59 -3.69 1.11 6.77
N SER A 60 -4.71 1.82 6.26
CA SER A 60 -4.52 3.09 5.53
C SER A 60 -3.61 4.09 6.26
N HIS A 61 -3.85 4.31 7.55
CA HIS A 61 -3.02 5.24 8.35
C HIS A 61 -1.57 4.76 8.49
N HIS A 62 -1.36 3.46 8.75
CA HIS A 62 -0.02 2.88 8.84
C HIS A 62 0.72 2.99 7.50
N LEU A 63 0.03 2.72 6.39
CA LEU A 63 0.57 2.84 5.05
C LEU A 63 0.96 4.28 4.71
N ALA A 64 0.13 5.27 5.05
CA ALA A 64 0.44 6.68 4.85
C ALA A 64 1.74 7.09 5.58
N MET A 65 1.89 6.69 6.85
CA MET A 65 3.11 6.94 7.61
C MET A 65 4.34 6.24 7.01
N VAL A 66 4.20 4.96 6.65
CA VAL A 66 5.28 4.16 6.05
C VAL A 66 5.73 4.76 4.73
N ALA A 67 4.78 5.09 3.85
CA ALA A 67 5.05 5.70 2.56
C ALA A 67 5.71 7.07 2.71
N THR A 68 5.25 7.89 3.67
CA THR A 68 5.86 9.18 3.96
C THR A 68 7.34 9.05 4.31
N GLN A 69 7.68 8.07 5.16
CA GLN A 69 9.06 7.84 5.58
C GLN A 69 9.95 7.30 4.46
N ILE A 70 9.44 6.36 3.66
CA ILE A 70 10.21 5.70 2.60
C ILE A 70 10.42 6.64 1.42
N LEU A 71 9.36 7.32 0.98
CA LEU A 71 9.38 8.20 -0.18
C LEU A 71 9.92 9.60 0.14
N ARG A 72 10.10 9.94 1.42
CA ARG A 72 10.54 11.25 1.90
C ARG A 72 9.68 12.42 1.37
N GLN A 73 8.39 12.16 1.19
CA GLN A 73 7.37 13.12 0.78
C GLN A 73 6.11 12.88 1.60
N ASN A 74 5.28 13.91 1.84
CA ASN A 74 4.05 13.73 2.60
C ASN A 74 3.03 12.89 1.83
N VAL A 75 2.59 11.80 2.45
CA VAL A 75 1.46 10.98 2.02
C VAL A 75 0.43 11.00 3.13
N ASP A 76 -0.75 11.57 2.85
CA ASP A 76 -1.82 11.74 3.83
C ASP A 76 -2.94 10.70 3.64
N VAL A 77 -3.15 10.27 2.39
CA VAL A 77 -4.25 9.38 2.01
C VAL A 77 -3.70 8.21 1.21
N VAL A 78 -4.22 7.02 1.48
CA VAL A 78 -3.94 5.81 0.71
C VAL A 78 -5.23 5.36 0.07
N VAL A 79 -5.25 5.33 -1.27
CA VAL A 79 -6.36 4.82 -2.06
C VAL A 79 -6.04 3.38 -2.44
N VAL A 80 -6.83 2.44 -1.94
CA VAL A 80 -6.64 1.02 -2.21
C VAL A 80 -7.65 0.56 -3.24
N LEU A 81 -7.16 0.21 -4.42
CA LEU A 81 -7.98 -0.23 -5.53
C LEU A 81 -7.93 -1.75 -5.66
N PRO A 82 -9.06 -2.45 -5.90
CA PRO A 82 -9.01 -3.86 -6.24
C PRO A 82 -8.42 -4.05 -7.62
N LYS A 83 -7.65 -5.13 -7.80
CA LYS A 83 -7.20 -5.55 -9.12
C LYS A 83 -8.41 -6.01 -9.92
N VAL A 84 -8.84 -5.19 -10.87
CA VAL A 84 -9.85 -5.60 -11.84
C VAL A 84 -9.20 -6.61 -12.79
N LEU A 85 -9.67 -7.85 -12.78
CA LEU A 85 -9.32 -8.84 -13.81
C LEU A 85 -9.91 -8.34 -15.13
N GLN A 86 -9.07 -7.77 -15.99
CA GLN A 86 -9.38 -7.59 -17.41
C GLN A 86 -9.22 -8.91 -18.17
#